data_AF-A0A7Y3PCH7-F1
#
_entry.id   AF-A0A7Y3PCH7-F1
#
_cell.length_a   1.000
_cell.length_b   1.000
_cell.length_c   1.000
_cell.angle_alpha   90.00
_cell.angle_beta   90.00
_cell.angle_gamma   90.00
#
_symmetry.space_group_name_H-M   'P 1'
#
loop_
_entity.id
_entity.type
_entity.pdbx_description
1 polymer ?
#
loop_
_entity_poly.entity_id
_entity_poly.type
_entity_poly.pdbx_seq_one_letter_code
_entity_poly.pdbx_strand_id
1 'polypeptide(L)'
;MPALTASANDVMRRAIAKMDSEAVMRIVDALQIKGSKLSAVIAVPLRNLQKKRDVTAFATGSPIDAVSGLLELLAMEPLEKVIEALGEHAETPTYDELLAAITTLRGASLSEDELVAVLAFAIGHDFPAAPHCRRILGEDETLALPEIEVSIGHASILSPKVVDETVREQRRARREEEKVRKQAQAAKAKADKSGPKSKVEKKKHTPSTTVTGVTAHNATLLASALEVTRRAVALTPAEAAVYDATHPLAGWVVTTEVPFDDVDPIIPEQQSKIRPAVVVAASNEGLLVRGIYTNASPTRSLFSPWRRMGLDHVSYIEVTRSVVSAQAEVNRLGALSAEEWNALI
;
A
#
# COMPACT_ATOMS: atom_id res chain seq x y z
N MET A 1 19.02 8.01 -30.31
CA MET A 1 19.42 6.88 -29.45
C MET A 1 18.20 5.98 -29.29
N PRO A 2 18.31 4.64 -29.31
CA PRO A 2 17.16 3.77 -29.04
C PRO A 2 16.70 3.91 -27.58
N ALA A 3 15.38 3.89 -27.36
CA ALA A 3 14.80 3.92 -26.02
C ALA A 3 15.23 2.71 -25.20
N LEU A 4 15.33 2.86 -23.87
CA LEU A 4 15.71 1.77 -22.96
C LEU A 4 14.71 0.59 -23.05
N THR A 5 15.15 -0.52 -23.65
CA THR A 5 14.32 -1.71 -23.92
C THR A 5 14.30 -2.74 -22.78
N ALA A 6 14.95 -2.45 -21.65
CA ALA A 6 15.02 -3.35 -20.50
C ALA A 6 13.64 -3.55 -19.84
N SER A 7 13.40 -4.70 -19.19
CA SER A 7 12.13 -4.91 -18.46
C SER A 7 11.98 -3.91 -17.31
N ALA A 8 10.75 -3.61 -16.88
CA ALA A 8 10.52 -2.68 -15.76
C ALA A 8 11.28 -3.10 -14.48
N ASN A 9 11.33 -4.42 -14.23
CA ASN A 9 12.09 -5.00 -13.12
C ASN A 9 13.60 -4.77 -13.25
N ASP A 10 14.15 -4.92 -14.45
CA ASP A 10 15.57 -4.66 -14.70
C ASP A 10 15.90 -3.17 -14.53
N VAL A 11 15.01 -2.28 -14.99
CA VAL A 11 15.17 -0.83 -14.81
C VAL A 11 15.25 -0.48 -13.33
N MET A 12 14.34 -0.99 -12.50
CA MET A 12 14.38 -0.75 -11.05
C MET A 12 15.69 -1.22 -10.41
N ARG A 13 16.18 -2.41 -10.78
CA ARG A 13 17.45 -2.92 -10.26
C ARG A 13 18.64 -2.07 -10.68
N ARG A 14 18.72 -1.73 -11.97
CA ARG A 14 19.81 -0.90 -12.51
C ARG A 14 19.82 0.50 -11.92
N ALA A 15 18.64 1.05 -11.61
CA ALA A 15 18.52 2.32 -10.92
C ALA A 15 19.17 2.27 -9.53
N ILE A 16 18.83 1.28 -8.69
CA ILE A 16 19.46 1.12 -7.37
C ILE A 16 20.97 0.88 -7.49
N ALA A 17 21.41 0.12 -8.49
CA ALA A 17 22.83 -0.14 -8.73
C ALA A 17 23.62 1.09 -9.21
N LYS A 18 22.96 2.08 -9.81
CA LYS A 18 23.57 3.34 -10.26
C LYS A 18 23.81 4.31 -9.11
N MET A 19 22.90 4.34 -8.14
CA MET A 19 22.88 5.34 -7.08
C MET A 19 24.08 5.24 -6.14
N ASP A 20 24.45 6.37 -5.55
CA ASP A 20 25.46 6.43 -4.51
C ASP A 20 25.07 5.53 -3.33
N SER A 21 26.00 4.64 -2.95
CA SER A 21 25.75 3.65 -1.90
C SER A 21 25.56 4.32 -0.54
N GLU A 22 26.24 5.43 -0.26
CA GLU A 22 26.07 6.14 1.01
C GLU A 22 24.70 6.81 1.10
N ALA A 23 24.20 7.41 0.01
CA ALA A 23 22.85 7.97 -0.08
C ALA A 23 21.77 6.91 0.15
N VAL A 24 21.85 5.77 -0.53
CA VAL A 24 20.92 4.65 -0.32
C VAL A 24 20.98 4.16 1.13
N MET A 25 22.18 4.01 1.68
CA MET A 25 22.35 3.51 3.04
C MET A 25 21.86 4.47 4.11
N ARG A 26 21.91 5.79 3.90
CA ARG A 26 21.32 6.79 4.81
C ARG A 26 19.82 6.56 5.00
N ILE A 27 19.09 6.33 3.91
CA ILE A 27 17.65 6.05 3.95
C ILE A 27 17.39 4.69 4.61
N VAL A 28 18.16 3.68 4.23
CA VAL A 28 18.03 2.33 4.79
C VAL A 28 18.33 2.31 6.30
N ASP A 29 19.31 3.07 6.79
CA ASP A 29 19.67 3.15 8.21
C ASP A 29 18.63 3.90 9.04
N ALA A 30 17.93 4.86 8.45
CA ALA A 30 16.81 5.56 9.09
C ALA A 30 15.59 4.64 9.32
N LEU A 31 15.49 3.52 8.58
CA LEU A 31 14.41 2.57 8.75
C LEU A 31 14.54 1.79 10.06
N GLN A 32 13.49 1.88 10.90
CA GLN A 32 13.32 0.98 12.04
C GLN A 32 12.83 -0.40 11.59
N ILE A 33 13.68 -1.17 10.92
CA ILE A 33 13.31 -2.49 10.36
C ILE A 33 13.11 -3.55 11.47
N LYS A 34 13.63 -3.32 12.68
CA LYS A 34 13.37 -4.17 13.85
C LYS A 34 11.96 -3.89 14.38
N GLY A 35 11.02 -4.79 14.09
CA GLY A 35 9.64 -4.70 14.58
C GLY A 35 8.67 -4.02 13.63
N SER A 36 9.10 -3.65 12.42
CA SER A 36 8.20 -3.13 11.39
C SER A 36 7.25 -4.23 10.88
N LYS A 37 6.03 -3.83 10.49
CA LYS A 37 5.02 -4.72 9.87
C LYS A 37 5.39 -5.16 8.44
N LEU A 38 6.63 -4.92 7.99
CA LEU A 38 7.12 -5.27 6.64
C LEU A 38 7.02 -6.78 6.41
N SER A 39 6.50 -7.16 5.25
CA SER A 39 6.55 -8.55 4.76
C SER A 39 7.97 -9.09 4.89
N ALA A 40 8.11 -10.35 5.30
CA ALA A 40 9.41 -10.99 5.41
C ALA A 40 10.21 -10.95 4.09
N VAL A 41 9.51 -10.94 2.94
CA VAL A 41 10.10 -10.85 1.60
C VAL A 41 10.85 -9.53 1.39
N ILE A 42 10.41 -8.44 2.02
CA ILE A 42 11.04 -7.11 1.94
C ILE A 42 11.98 -6.89 3.14
N ALA A 43 11.50 -7.22 4.34
CA ALA A 43 12.21 -6.96 5.60
C ALA A 43 13.52 -7.76 5.74
N VAL A 44 13.59 -8.99 5.21
CA VAL A 44 14.80 -9.82 5.32
C VAL A 44 15.91 -9.29 4.39
N PRO A 45 15.66 -9.04 3.09
CA PRO A 45 16.65 -8.42 2.21
C PRO A 45 17.13 -7.06 2.71
N LEU A 46 16.24 -6.17 3.16
CA LEU A 46 16.66 -4.85 3.67
C LEU A 46 17.51 -4.95 4.95
N ARG A 47 17.21 -5.91 5.85
CA ARG A 47 18.08 -6.19 7.01
C ARG A 47 19.44 -6.74 6.59
N ASN A 48 19.48 -7.56 5.54
CA ASN A 48 20.73 -8.06 5.00
C ASN A 48 21.54 -6.92 4.36
N LEU A 49 20.88 -6.00 3.66
CA LEU A 49 21.49 -4.78 3.14
C LEU A 49 22.05 -3.91 4.28
N GLN A 50 21.27 -3.65 5.34
CA GLN A 50 21.75 -2.93 6.55
C GLN A 50 23.03 -3.53 7.16
N LYS A 51 23.13 -4.87 7.16
CA LYS A 51 24.27 -5.59 7.74
C LYS A 51 25.48 -5.66 6.80
N LYS A 52 25.25 -5.95 5.52
CA LYS A 52 26.32 -6.20 4.54
C LYS A 52 26.80 -4.93 3.86
N ARG A 53 25.99 -3.87 3.86
CA ARG A 53 26.28 -2.57 3.23
C ARG A 53 26.64 -2.68 1.74
N ASP A 54 26.08 -3.67 1.06
CA ASP A 54 26.36 -3.98 -0.35
C ASP A 54 25.11 -3.74 -1.20
N VAL A 55 25.00 -2.53 -1.73
CA VAL A 55 23.86 -2.06 -2.53
C VAL A 55 23.81 -2.77 -3.88
N THR A 56 24.96 -2.99 -4.52
CA THR A 56 25.04 -3.67 -5.83
C THR A 56 24.62 -5.14 -5.73
N ALA A 57 25.10 -5.87 -4.71
CA ALA A 57 24.65 -7.24 -4.49
C ALA A 57 23.16 -7.31 -4.13
N PHE A 58 22.64 -6.31 -3.40
CA PHE A 58 21.21 -6.21 -3.14
C PHE A 58 20.41 -6.00 -4.43
N ALA A 59 20.80 -5.04 -5.27
CA ALA A 59 20.13 -4.71 -6.52
C ALA A 59 20.08 -5.91 -7.48
N THR A 60 21.15 -6.68 -7.57
CA THR A 60 21.26 -7.83 -8.48
C THR A 60 20.57 -9.09 -7.95
N GLY A 61 20.62 -9.34 -6.64
CA GLY A 61 20.22 -10.63 -6.06
C GLY A 61 18.96 -10.65 -5.19
N SER A 62 18.40 -9.49 -4.82
CA SER A 62 17.22 -9.44 -3.95
C SER A 62 15.91 -9.74 -4.68
N PRO A 63 14.86 -10.24 -4.01
CA PRO A 63 13.52 -10.34 -4.56
C PRO A 63 13.03 -9.00 -5.10
N ILE A 64 12.24 -9.02 -6.18
CA ILE A 64 11.79 -7.78 -6.83
C ILE A 64 10.95 -6.90 -5.90
N ASP A 65 10.13 -7.50 -5.03
CA ASP A 65 9.35 -6.76 -4.03
C ASP A 65 10.24 -5.94 -3.08
N ALA A 66 11.43 -6.46 -2.74
CA ALA A 66 12.37 -5.76 -1.88
C ALA A 66 13.07 -4.61 -2.62
N VAL A 67 13.38 -4.81 -3.90
CA VAL A 67 13.93 -3.77 -4.79
C VAL A 67 12.90 -2.67 -4.97
N SER A 68 11.66 -3.01 -5.30
CA SER A 68 10.54 -2.09 -5.47
C SER A 68 10.28 -1.31 -4.18
N GLY A 69 10.22 -1.98 -3.03
CA GLY A 69 10.01 -1.32 -1.75
C GLY A 69 11.15 -0.41 -1.32
N LEU A 70 12.41 -0.72 -1.67
CA LEU A 70 13.51 0.22 -1.46
C LEU A 70 13.38 1.43 -2.39
N LEU A 71 13.10 1.20 -3.67
CA LEU A 71 12.97 2.26 -4.66
C LEU A 71 11.82 3.21 -4.34
N GLU A 72 10.69 2.71 -3.83
CA GLU A 72 9.57 3.52 -3.33
C GLU A 72 10.03 4.50 -2.24
N LEU A 73 10.79 4.02 -1.25
CA LEU A 73 11.31 4.85 -0.17
C LEU A 73 12.29 5.93 -0.67
N LEU A 74 13.09 5.60 -1.69
CA LEU A 74 14.02 6.54 -2.31
C LEU A 74 13.27 7.58 -3.19
N ALA A 75 12.18 7.17 -3.84
CA ALA A 75 11.49 7.98 -4.83
C ALA A 75 10.38 8.88 -4.26
N MET A 76 9.81 8.57 -3.09
CA MET A 76 8.63 9.26 -2.57
C MET A 76 8.74 10.78 -2.49
N GLU A 77 9.72 11.31 -1.73
CA GLU A 77 9.87 12.77 -1.58
C GLU A 77 10.25 13.45 -2.91
N PRO A 78 11.22 12.93 -3.70
CA PRO A 78 11.50 13.50 -5.02
C PRO A 78 10.32 13.46 -5.99
N LEU A 79 9.50 12.40 -5.94
CA LEU A 79 8.32 12.25 -6.79
C LEU A 79 7.29 13.33 -6.49
N GLU A 80 7.07 13.70 -5.23
CA GLU A 80 6.17 14.80 -4.86
C GLU A 80 6.59 16.12 -5.51
N LYS A 81 7.90 16.43 -5.52
CA LYS A 81 8.44 17.63 -6.17
C LYS A 81 8.24 17.60 -7.69
N VAL A 82 8.38 16.43 -8.33
CA VAL A 82 8.10 16.25 -9.77
C VAL A 82 6.61 16.42 -10.07
N ILE A 83 5.73 15.85 -9.23
CA ILE A 83 4.28 16.00 -9.36
C ILE A 83 3.87 17.48 -9.18
N GLU A 84 4.46 18.19 -8.23
CA GLU A 84 4.22 19.61 -8.03
C GLU A 84 4.65 20.43 -9.24
N ALA A 85 5.84 20.18 -9.79
CA ALA A 85 6.33 20.85 -10.99
C ALA A 85 5.47 20.57 -12.24
N LEU A 86 4.88 19.38 -12.35
CA LEU A 86 3.96 19.02 -13.42
C LEU A 86 2.56 19.64 -13.26
N GLY A 87 2.18 20.05 -12.05
CA GLY A 87 0.90 20.68 -11.78
C GLY A 87 -0.29 19.84 -12.23
N GLU A 88 -1.14 20.39 -13.10
CA GLU A 88 -2.34 19.72 -13.63
C GLU A 88 -2.00 18.55 -14.57
N HIS A 89 -0.81 18.55 -15.16
CA HIS A 89 -0.36 17.52 -16.10
C HIS A 89 0.18 16.26 -15.41
N ALA A 90 0.26 16.23 -14.07
CA ALA A 90 0.93 15.16 -13.33
C ALA A 90 0.34 13.75 -13.54
N GLU A 91 -0.96 13.64 -13.83
CA GLU A 91 -1.61 12.34 -14.05
C GLU A 91 -1.25 11.73 -15.42
N THR A 92 -1.17 12.56 -16.46
CA THR A 92 -0.89 12.13 -17.84
C THR A 92 0.03 13.13 -18.55
N PRO A 93 1.29 13.28 -18.10
CA PRO A 93 2.18 14.28 -18.68
C PRO A 93 2.64 13.84 -20.07
N THR A 94 2.80 14.80 -20.96
CA THR A 94 3.50 14.58 -22.22
C THR A 94 5.01 14.45 -22.00
N TYR A 95 5.73 13.97 -23.02
CA TYR A 95 7.19 13.87 -22.98
C TYR A 95 7.85 15.22 -22.66
N ASP A 96 7.43 16.29 -23.35
CA ASP A 96 8.05 17.61 -23.24
C ASP A 96 7.77 18.24 -21.86
N GLU A 97 6.57 18.05 -21.32
CA GLU A 97 6.20 18.50 -19.96
C GLU A 97 7.04 17.78 -18.89
N LEU A 98 7.18 16.46 -18.99
CA LEU A 98 8.00 15.68 -18.06
C LEU A 98 9.48 16.07 -18.15
N LEU A 99 10.01 16.23 -19.37
CA LEU A 99 11.40 16.62 -19.58
C LEU A 99 11.67 18.04 -19.04
N ALA A 100 10.75 18.97 -19.25
CA ALA A 100 10.84 20.32 -18.71
C ALA A 100 10.86 20.30 -17.17
N ALA A 101 9.92 19.57 -16.54
CA ALA A 101 9.87 19.44 -15.08
C ALA A 101 11.18 18.86 -14.50
N ILE A 102 11.71 17.81 -15.11
CA ILE A 102 12.98 17.19 -14.68
C ILE A 102 14.15 18.16 -14.83
N THR A 103 14.19 18.91 -15.93
CA THR A 103 15.26 19.87 -16.21
C THR A 103 15.23 21.04 -15.23
N THR A 104 14.04 21.52 -14.87
CA THR A 104 13.86 22.58 -13.86
C THR A 104 14.29 22.12 -12.47
N LEU A 105 13.99 20.88 -12.08
CA LEU A 105 14.30 20.36 -10.74
C LEU A 105 15.77 19.92 -10.60
N ARG A 106 16.42 19.57 -11.70
CA ARG A 106 17.81 19.08 -11.72
C ARG A 106 18.78 20.11 -11.14
N GLY A 107 19.57 19.71 -10.16
CA GLY A 107 20.64 20.51 -9.56
C GLY A 107 20.18 21.63 -8.63
N ALA A 108 18.96 22.15 -8.81
CA ALA A 108 18.37 23.16 -7.93
C ALA A 108 17.69 22.53 -6.71
N SER A 109 16.94 21.45 -6.89
CA SER A 109 16.13 20.82 -5.85
C SER A 109 16.28 19.31 -5.76
N LEU A 110 16.70 18.65 -6.84
CA LEU A 110 16.91 17.20 -6.92
C LEU A 110 18.29 16.86 -7.48
N SER A 111 18.92 15.88 -6.85
CA SER A 111 20.13 15.20 -7.34
C SER A 111 19.81 14.24 -8.49
N GLU A 112 20.85 13.83 -9.22
CA GLU A 112 20.70 12.86 -10.32
C GLU A 112 20.18 11.50 -9.82
N ASP A 113 20.63 11.04 -8.66
CA ASP A 113 20.19 9.79 -8.05
C ASP A 113 18.69 9.82 -7.68
N GLU A 114 18.20 10.95 -7.17
CA GLU A 114 16.77 11.14 -6.88
C GLU A 114 15.94 11.14 -8.16
N LEU A 115 16.41 11.80 -9.22
CA LEU A 115 15.74 11.78 -10.53
C LEU A 115 15.72 10.36 -11.11
N VAL A 116 16.83 9.62 -11.02
CA VAL A 116 16.90 8.21 -11.41
C VAL A 116 15.89 7.38 -10.61
N ALA A 117 15.78 7.61 -9.29
CA ALA A 117 14.83 6.90 -8.44
C ALA A 117 13.38 7.12 -8.90
N VAL A 118 13.00 8.37 -9.14
CA VAL A 118 11.64 8.73 -9.59
C VAL A 118 11.32 8.12 -10.94
N LEU A 119 12.22 8.27 -11.92
CA LEU A 119 12.02 7.75 -13.28
C LEU A 119 11.88 6.22 -13.27
N ALA A 120 12.75 5.54 -12.54
CA ALA A 120 12.71 4.09 -12.43
C ALA A 120 11.49 3.60 -11.65
N PHE A 121 11.05 4.33 -10.62
CA PHE A 121 9.86 4.01 -9.84
C PHE A 121 8.59 4.10 -10.71
N ALA A 122 8.44 5.19 -11.47
CA ALA A 122 7.33 5.37 -12.40
C ALA A 122 7.29 4.27 -13.48
N ILE A 123 8.45 3.83 -13.97
CA ILE A 123 8.56 2.68 -14.90
C ILE A 123 8.19 1.37 -14.22
N GLY A 124 8.69 1.14 -13.00
CA GLY A 124 8.46 -0.08 -12.22
C GLY A 124 6.99 -0.34 -11.87
N HIS A 125 6.21 0.73 -11.77
CA HIS A 125 4.80 0.71 -11.37
C HIS A 125 3.85 1.05 -12.53
N ASP A 126 4.36 1.05 -13.77
CA ASP A 126 3.58 1.27 -14.99
C ASP A 126 2.74 2.56 -14.96
N PHE A 127 3.32 3.66 -14.49
CA PHE A 127 2.65 4.96 -14.53
C PHE A 127 2.41 5.39 -15.98
N PRO A 128 1.40 6.25 -16.27
CA PRO A 128 1.17 6.76 -17.63
C PRO A 128 2.41 7.41 -18.27
N ALA A 129 3.28 8.00 -17.45
CA ALA A 129 4.55 8.59 -17.87
C ALA A 129 5.67 7.58 -18.16
N ALA A 130 5.51 6.28 -17.87
CA ALA A 130 6.56 5.27 -17.98
C ALA A 130 7.26 5.22 -19.36
N PRO A 131 6.55 5.32 -20.51
CA PRO A 131 7.21 5.38 -21.82
C PRO A 131 8.12 6.60 -21.97
N HIS A 132 7.72 7.74 -21.40
CA HIS A 132 8.50 8.98 -21.41
C HIS A 132 9.73 8.85 -20.49
N CYS A 133 9.57 8.28 -19.31
CA CYS A 133 10.69 8.00 -18.40
C CYS A 133 11.76 7.11 -19.05
N ARG A 134 11.35 6.06 -19.79
CA ARG A 134 12.27 5.17 -20.52
C ARG A 134 13.07 5.91 -21.58
N ARG A 135 12.42 6.86 -22.26
CA ARG A 135 13.05 7.69 -23.27
C ARG A 135 14.07 8.64 -22.64
N ILE A 136 13.72 9.30 -21.54
CA ILE A 136 14.64 10.20 -20.81
C ILE A 136 15.88 9.44 -20.33
N LEU A 137 15.71 8.28 -19.68
CA LEU A 137 16.83 7.44 -19.22
C LEU A 137 17.71 6.89 -20.36
N GLY A 138 17.18 6.81 -21.58
CA GLY A 138 17.92 6.35 -22.76
C GLY A 138 18.57 7.46 -23.58
N GLU A 139 18.08 8.69 -23.47
CA GLU A 139 18.62 9.86 -24.19
C GLU A 139 19.63 10.65 -23.34
N ASP A 140 19.46 10.67 -22.02
CA ASP A 140 20.31 11.43 -21.12
C ASP A 140 21.45 10.57 -20.53
N GLU A 141 22.67 10.85 -20.97
CA GLU A 141 23.87 10.12 -20.55
C GLU A 141 24.14 10.24 -19.05
N THR A 142 23.77 11.34 -18.38
CA THR A 142 24.03 11.48 -16.93
C THR A 142 23.10 10.59 -16.12
N LEU A 143 21.88 10.36 -16.63
CA LEU A 143 20.90 9.46 -16.02
C LEU A 143 21.00 8.00 -16.51
N ALA A 144 21.87 7.72 -17.48
CA ALA A 144 22.00 6.40 -18.10
C ALA A 144 22.25 5.31 -17.04
N LEU A 145 21.49 4.22 -17.16
CA LEU A 145 21.53 3.11 -16.22
C LEU A 145 22.62 2.09 -16.61
N PRO A 146 23.42 1.59 -15.64
CA PRO A 146 24.44 0.59 -15.92
C PRO A 146 23.81 -0.73 -16.35
N GLU A 147 24.55 -1.52 -17.14
CA GLU A 147 24.21 -2.92 -17.34
C GLU A 147 24.59 -3.72 -16.10
N ILE A 148 23.67 -4.56 -15.62
CA ILE A 148 23.90 -5.44 -14.49
C ILE A 148 23.53 -6.87 -14.87
N GLU A 149 24.34 -7.82 -14.43
CA GLU A 149 23.99 -9.23 -14.51
C GLU A 149 23.08 -9.57 -13.33
N VAL A 150 21.83 -9.91 -13.64
CA VAL A 150 20.83 -10.27 -12.64
C VAL A 150 21.12 -11.68 -12.14
N SER A 151 21.89 -11.76 -11.06
CA SER A 151 22.12 -13.00 -10.33
C SER A 151 20.97 -13.24 -9.34
N ILE A 152 19.79 -13.60 -9.86
CA ILE A 152 18.74 -14.18 -9.02
C ILE A 152 19.28 -15.53 -8.59
N GLY A 153 20.00 -15.55 -7.46
CA GLY A 153 20.29 -16.78 -6.76
C GLY A 153 18.95 -17.49 -6.60
N HIS A 154 18.82 -18.67 -7.20
CA HIS A 154 17.65 -19.52 -7.05
C HIS A 154 17.39 -19.70 -5.55
N ALA A 155 16.61 -18.81 -4.95
CA ALA A 155 15.95 -19.07 -3.70
C ALA A 155 14.97 -20.18 -4.06
N SER A 156 15.45 -21.42 -3.95
CA SER A 156 14.66 -22.62 -4.07
C SER A 156 13.58 -22.55 -2.99
N ILE A 157 12.47 -21.94 -3.36
CA ILE A 157 11.20 -22.00 -2.62
C ILE A 157 10.47 -23.32 -2.98
N LEU A 158 11.03 -24.13 -3.90
CA LEU A 158 10.40 -25.36 -4.39
C LEU A 158 11.21 -26.65 -4.21
N SER A 159 12.29 -26.65 -3.44
CA SER A 159 12.83 -27.89 -2.89
C SER A 159 12.42 -27.99 -1.43
N PRO A 160 11.56 -28.95 -1.05
CA PRO A 160 11.26 -29.21 0.34
C PRO A 160 12.59 -29.37 1.07
N LYS A 161 12.91 -28.43 1.95
CA LYS A 161 14.04 -28.58 2.85
C LYS A 161 13.72 -29.82 3.67
N VAL A 162 14.43 -30.92 3.43
CA VAL A 162 14.36 -32.11 4.28
C VAL A 162 14.90 -31.66 5.63
N VAL A 163 13.97 -31.22 6.48
CA VAL A 163 14.27 -30.82 7.85
C VAL A 163 14.41 -32.12 8.60
N ASP A 164 15.63 -32.38 9.04
CA ASP A 164 15.99 -33.46 9.95
C ASP A 164 14.98 -33.52 11.11
N GLU A 165 14.38 -34.70 11.31
CA GLU A 165 13.21 -34.93 12.16
C GLU A 165 13.50 -34.53 13.63
N THR A 166 14.77 -34.66 14.00
CA THR A 166 15.35 -34.25 15.28
C THR A 166 15.21 -32.75 15.56
N VAL A 167 15.36 -31.89 14.54
CA VAL A 167 15.21 -30.42 14.67
C VAL A 167 13.74 -30.02 14.76
N ARG A 168 12.84 -30.80 14.15
CA ARG A 168 11.39 -30.60 14.24
C ARG A 168 10.87 -30.96 15.62
N GLU A 169 11.40 -32.01 16.23
CA GLU A 169 11.08 -32.43 17.60
C GLU A 169 11.62 -31.44 18.64
N GLN A 170 12.86 -30.97 18.50
CA GLN A 170 13.40 -29.92 19.38
C GLN A 170 12.59 -28.62 19.34
N ARG A 171 12.07 -28.25 18.17
CA ARG A 171 11.18 -27.08 18.02
C ARG A 171 9.78 -27.32 18.59
N ARG A 172 9.27 -28.55 18.57
CA ARG A 172 8.00 -28.89 19.24
C ARG A 172 8.15 -28.88 20.76
N ALA A 173 9.20 -29.51 21.28
CA ALA A 173 9.52 -29.50 22.72
C ALA A 173 9.64 -28.08 23.26
N ARG A 174 10.37 -27.20 22.55
CA ARG A 174 10.52 -25.79 22.96
C ARG A 174 9.20 -25.00 22.93
N ARG A 175 8.29 -25.31 21.99
CA ARG A 175 6.98 -24.66 21.90
C ARG A 175 6.02 -25.18 22.97
N GLU A 176 6.10 -26.45 23.34
CA GLU A 176 5.30 -27.02 24.43
C GLU A 176 5.74 -26.47 25.78
N GLU A 177 7.04 -26.37 26.06
CA GLU A 177 7.56 -25.75 27.29
C GLU A 177 7.14 -24.28 27.40
N GLU A 178 7.19 -23.52 26.31
CA GLU A 178 6.75 -22.11 26.34
C GLU A 178 5.23 -21.98 26.52
N LYS A 179 4.43 -22.90 25.96
CA LYS A 179 2.97 -22.94 26.11
C LYS A 179 2.56 -23.32 27.54
N VAL A 180 3.24 -24.31 28.14
CA VAL A 180 3.03 -24.72 29.54
C VAL A 180 3.41 -23.57 30.48
N ARG A 181 4.53 -22.88 30.23
CA ARG A 181 4.94 -21.71 31.02
C ARG A 181 3.94 -20.56 30.93
N LYS A 182 3.41 -20.25 29.73
CA LYS A 182 2.38 -19.21 29.55
C LYS A 182 1.05 -19.59 30.19
N GLN A 183 0.64 -20.87 30.14
CA GLN A 183 -0.59 -21.34 30.80
C GLN A 183 -0.47 -21.30 32.32
N ALA A 184 0.69 -21.66 32.89
CA ALA A 184 0.93 -21.56 34.33
C ALA A 184 0.89 -20.10 34.83
N GLN A 185 1.41 -19.16 34.04
CA GLN A 185 1.36 -17.72 34.36
C GLN A 185 -0.08 -17.16 34.24
N ALA A 186 -0.84 -17.59 33.22
CA ALA A 186 -2.24 -17.18 33.04
C ALA A 186 -3.19 -17.76 34.11
N ALA A 187 -2.93 -18.98 34.59
CA ALA A 187 -3.71 -19.59 35.68
C ALA A 187 -3.48 -18.86 37.01
N LYS A 188 -2.25 -18.41 37.28
CA LYS A 188 -1.91 -17.62 38.48
C LYS A 188 -2.58 -16.24 38.47
N ALA A 189 -2.65 -15.59 37.31
CA ALA A 189 -3.31 -14.28 37.15
C ALA A 189 -4.86 -14.32 37.28
N LYS A 190 -5.49 -15.49 37.10
CA LYS A 190 -6.95 -15.66 37.27
C LYS A 190 -7.37 -15.96 38.71
N ALA A 191 -6.46 -16.39 39.57
CA ALA A 191 -6.75 -16.64 40.98
C ALA A 191 -6.86 -15.35 41.81
N ASP A 192 -6.23 -14.25 41.37
CA ASP A 192 -6.20 -12.97 42.10
C ASP A 192 -7.35 -12.00 41.76
N LYS A 193 -8.28 -12.37 40.86
CA LYS A 193 -9.41 -11.52 40.44
C LYS A 193 -10.78 -12.14 40.74
N SER A 194 -11.03 -12.48 42.00
CA SER A 194 -12.39 -12.78 42.50
C SER A 194 -12.83 -11.76 43.56
N GLY A 195 -13.59 -10.75 43.13
CA GLY A 195 -14.34 -9.80 43.96
C GLY A 195 -15.53 -9.22 43.17
N PRO A 196 -16.66 -8.85 43.81
CA PRO A 196 -18.00 -9.18 43.31
C PRO A 196 -18.70 -8.12 42.45
N LYS A 197 -19.67 -8.62 41.67
CA LYS A 197 -20.60 -7.96 40.74
C LYS A 197 -21.53 -6.94 41.41
N SER A 198 -21.93 -5.90 40.66
CA SER A 198 -23.21 -5.21 40.83
C SER A 198 -23.94 -5.03 39.49
N LYS A 199 -25.23 -5.36 39.50
CA LYS A 199 -26.26 -5.20 38.45
C LYS A 199 -26.95 -3.84 38.61
N VAL A 200 -27.28 -3.12 37.53
CA VAL A 200 -28.43 -2.19 37.39
C VAL A 200 -28.67 -2.02 35.87
N GLU A 201 -29.66 -2.65 35.26
CA GLU A 201 -31.07 -2.25 35.03
C GLU A 201 -31.35 -1.41 33.76
N LYS A 202 -32.39 -1.85 33.03
CA LYS A 202 -32.92 -1.34 31.76
C LYS A 202 -33.61 0.02 31.93
N LYS A 203 -33.61 0.86 30.88
CA LYS A 203 -34.84 1.57 30.45
C LYS A 203 -34.81 2.06 28.99
N LYS A 204 -35.97 1.86 28.35
CA LYS A 204 -36.49 2.36 27.07
C LYS A 204 -36.47 3.89 26.98
N HIS A 205 -36.35 4.46 25.77
CA HIS A 205 -37.35 5.39 25.18
C HIS A 205 -37.01 5.81 23.72
N THR A 206 -38.00 5.64 22.84
CA THR A 206 -38.22 6.31 21.53
C THR A 206 -38.89 7.69 21.77
N PRO A 207 -38.84 8.69 20.85
CA PRO A 207 -39.61 8.73 19.57
C PRO A 207 -38.84 9.38 18.36
N SER A 208 -39.03 8.92 17.11
CA SER A 208 -39.89 9.45 16.02
C SER A 208 -39.61 10.88 15.51
N THR A 209 -39.33 11.05 14.20
CA THR A 209 -39.90 12.01 13.19
C THR A 209 -39.02 12.01 11.91
N THR A 210 -39.35 11.37 10.76
CA THR A 210 -40.11 11.76 9.53
C THR A 210 -39.47 12.74 8.51
N VAL A 211 -39.45 12.29 7.22
CA VAL A 211 -39.42 12.97 5.87
C VAL A 211 -38.22 13.87 5.48
N THR A 212 -37.68 14.00 4.25
CA THR A 212 -38.01 13.68 2.82
C THR A 212 -36.68 13.87 2.05
N GLY A 213 -36.24 13.04 1.09
CA GLY A 213 -36.59 13.10 -0.34
C GLY A 213 -35.89 14.24 -1.13
N VAL A 214 -35.03 13.90 -2.10
CA VAL A 214 -35.00 14.42 -3.50
C VAL A 214 -33.81 13.84 -4.29
N THR A 215 -34.08 13.70 -5.58
CA THR A 215 -33.58 12.85 -6.67
C THR A 215 -32.21 13.16 -7.28
N ALA A 216 -31.64 12.11 -7.85
CA ALA A 216 -30.51 12.09 -8.78
C ALA A 216 -30.89 12.60 -10.19
N HIS A 217 -29.92 13.22 -10.87
CA HIS A 217 -29.94 13.37 -12.33
C HIS A 217 -28.69 12.74 -12.95
N ASN A 218 -28.96 11.81 -13.87
CA ASN A 218 -28.03 11.21 -14.81
C ASN A 218 -27.56 12.22 -15.85
N ALA A 219 -26.30 12.10 -16.28
CA ALA A 219 -25.89 12.52 -17.62
C ALA A 219 -24.82 11.53 -18.12
N THR A 220 -25.26 10.67 -19.04
CA THR A 220 -24.45 9.73 -19.82
C THR A 220 -23.90 10.47 -21.05
N LEU A 221 -22.59 10.42 -21.29
CA LEU A 221 -22.02 10.69 -22.60
C LEU A 221 -20.97 9.63 -22.97
N LEU A 222 -21.15 9.10 -24.17
CA LEU A 222 -20.44 8.00 -24.80
C LEU A 222 -19.03 8.40 -25.22
N ALA A 223 -18.05 7.56 -24.87
CA ALA A 223 -16.83 7.38 -25.64
C ALA A 223 -16.47 5.89 -25.63
N SER A 224 -16.43 5.30 -26.83
CA SER A 224 -16.09 3.90 -27.10
C SER A 224 -14.61 3.63 -26.76
N ALA A 225 -14.32 3.45 -25.47
CA ALA A 225 -13.14 2.73 -25.01
C ALA A 225 -13.44 1.23 -25.08
N LEU A 226 -12.43 0.39 -25.33
CA LEU A 226 -12.52 -1.05 -25.04
C LEU A 226 -13.14 -1.19 -23.65
N GLU A 227 -14.38 -1.69 -23.56
CA GLU A 227 -15.13 -1.67 -22.29
C GLU A 227 -14.38 -2.52 -21.26
N VAL A 228 -13.59 -1.84 -20.43
CA VAL A 228 -12.88 -2.48 -19.33
C VAL A 228 -13.96 -2.98 -18.38
N THR A 229 -14.21 -4.28 -18.42
CA THR A 229 -15.22 -4.90 -17.58
C THR A 229 -14.72 -4.91 -16.14
N ARG A 230 -15.58 -4.46 -15.23
CA ARG A 230 -15.27 -4.38 -13.81
C ARG A 230 -15.08 -5.79 -13.23
N ARG A 231 -13.92 -6.04 -12.58
CA ARG A 231 -13.60 -7.31 -11.91
C ARG A 231 -14.49 -7.49 -10.69
N ALA A 232 -15.03 -8.69 -10.52
CA ALA A 232 -15.81 -9.04 -9.34
C ALA A 232 -14.91 -9.16 -8.11
N VAL A 233 -15.38 -8.63 -6.98
CA VAL A 233 -14.67 -8.80 -5.70
C VAL A 233 -14.93 -10.19 -5.13
N ALA A 234 -13.85 -10.87 -4.75
CA ALA A 234 -13.96 -12.09 -3.97
C ALA A 234 -14.32 -11.77 -2.50
N LEU A 235 -15.59 -11.95 -2.15
CA LEU A 235 -16.05 -11.96 -0.77
C LEU A 235 -15.85 -13.34 -0.14
N THR A 236 -15.51 -13.38 1.14
CA THR A 236 -15.55 -14.62 1.93
C THR A 236 -17.00 -15.10 2.07
N PRO A 237 -17.24 -16.39 2.36
CA PRO A 237 -18.61 -16.90 2.55
C PRO A 237 -19.40 -16.16 3.63
N ALA A 238 -18.72 -15.71 4.70
CA ALA A 238 -19.35 -14.94 5.77
C ALA A 238 -19.71 -13.51 5.31
N GLU A 239 -18.83 -12.85 4.55
CA GLU A 239 -19.13 -11.53 3.98
C GLU A 239 -20.24 -11.61 2.94
N ALA A 240 -20.22 -12.60 2.04
CA ALA A 240 -21.23 -12.77 0.99
C ALA A 240 -22.62 -13.12 1.54
N ALA A 241 -22.71 -13.62 2.78
CA ALA A 241 -23.98 -13.86 3.45
C ALA A 241 -24.67 -12.55 3.90
N VAL A 242 -23.89 -11.47 4.06
CA VAL A 242 -24.37 -10.19 4.62
C VAL A 242 -24.31 -9.06 3.60
N TYR A 243 -23.29 -9.04 2.73
CA TYR A 243 -22.98 -7.94 1.84
C TYR A 243 -23.12 -8.34 0.37
N ASP A 244 -23.61 -7.40 -0.43
CA ASP A 244 -23.71 -7.53 -1.87
C ASP A 244 -22.56 -6.76 -2.55
N ALA A 245 -21.70 -7.49 -3.28
CA ALA A 245 -20.60 -6.91 -4.05
C ALA A 245 -21.08 -6.14 -5.30
N THR A 246 -22.32 -6.37 -5.74
CA THR A 246 -22.95 -5.68 -6.88
C THR A 246 -23.78 -4.47 -6.46
N HIS A 247 -23.81 -4.17 -5.15
CA HIS A 247 -24.56 -3.04 -4.62
C HIS A 247 -24.13 -1.73 -5.30
N PRO A 248 -25.05 -0.77 -5.57
CA PRO A 248 -24.72 0.49 -6.25
C PRO A 248 -23.65 1.36 -5.58
N LEU A 249 -23.41 1.12 -4.28
CA LEU A 249 -22.33 1.78 -3.53
C LEU A 249 -20.96 1.13 -3.69
N ALA A 250 -20.87 -0.12 -4.17
CA ALA A 250 -19.58 -0.75 -4.42
C ALA A 250 -18.79 0.08 -5.44
N GLY A 251 -17.57 0.47 -5.10
CA GLY A 251 -16.69 1.34 -5.90
C GLY A 251 -16.80 2.82 -5.59
N TRP A 252 -17.69 3.21 -4.67
CA TRP A 252 -17.69 4.58 -4.16
C TRP A 252 -16.56 4.81 -3.17
N VAL A 253 -15.95 5.98 -3.25
CA VAL A 253 -15.08 6.55 -2.24
C VAL A 253 -15.93 7.43 -1.34
N VAL A 254 -15.88 7.14 -0.04
CA VAL A 254 -16.68 7.83 0.96
C VAL A 254 -15.82 8.23 2.15
N THR A 255 -16.16 9.32 2.82
CA THR A 255 -15.63 9.63 4.15
C THR A 255 -16.60 9.07 5.18
N THR A 256 -16.11 8.19 6.05
CA THR A 256 -16.93 7.56 7.10
C THR A 256 -16.06 7.15 8.29
N GLU A 257 -16.70 6.72 9.38
CA GLU A 257 -16.03 6.24 10.59
C GLU A 257 -15.50 4.81 10.38
N VAL A 258 -14.18 4.70 10.14
CA VAL A 258 -13.52 3.42 9.90
C VAL A 258 -12.91 2.91 11.22
N PRO A 259 -13.27 1.70 11.68
CA PRO A 259 -12.67 1.10 12.87
C PRO A 259 -11.24 0.62 12.60
N PHE A 260 -10.41 0.63 13.63
CA PHE A 260 -9.05 0.10 13.58
C PHE A 260 -8.75 -0.74 14.83
N ASP A 261 -8.04 -1.86 14.64
CA ASP A 261 -7.78 -2.84 15.70
C ASP A 261 -6.66 -2.41 16.68
N ASP A 262 -5.79 -1.49 16.26
CA ASP A 262 -4.66 -1.01 17.07
C ASP A 262 -5.12 0.06 18.06
N VAL A 263 -5.11 -0.27 19.35
CA VAL A 263 -5.42 0.66 20.43
C VAL A 263 -4.33 1.74 20.51
N ASP A 264 -4.70 3.01 20.34
CA ASP A 264 -3.78 4.13 20.55
C ASP A 264 -3.39 4.18 22.04
N PRO A 265 -2.10 4.04 22.40
CA PRO A 265 -1.67 4.07 23.81
C PRO A 265 -1.90 5.44 24.47
N ILE A 266 -2.06 6.51 23.69
CA ILE A 266 -2.34 7.86 24.17
C ILE A 266 -3.85 8.06 24.39
N ILE A 267 -4.69 7.44 23.53
CA ILE A 267 -6.16 7.51 23.62
C ILE A 267 -6.76 6.11 23.44
N PRO A 268 -6.73 5.25 24.49
CA PRO A 268 -7.12 3.85 24.37
C PRO A 268 -8.60 3.63 24.03
N GLU A 269 -9.41 4.66 24.26
CA GLU A 269 -10.85 4.65 24.02
C GLU A 269 -11.19 4.87 22.53
N GLN A 270 -10.26 5.42 21.74
CA GLN A 270 -10.50 5.67 20.31
C GLN A 270 -10.22 4.41 19.49
N GLN A 271 -11.28 3.76 19.02
CA GLN A 271 -11.24 2.54 18.20
C GLN A 271 -11.61 2.78 16.73
N SER A 272 -11.88 4.04 16.38
CA SER A 272 -12.37 4.45 15.08
C SER A 272 -11.94 5.88 14.75
N LYS A 273 -11.87 6.20 13.45
CA LYS A 273 -11.62 7.56 12.99
C LYS A 273 -12.34 7.81 11.68
N ILE A 274 -12.86 9.02 11.52
CA ILE A 274 -13.43 9.50 10.26
C ILE A 274 -12.30 9.59 9.22
N ARG A 275 -12.41 8.82 8.14
CA ARG A 275 -11.42 8.76 7.06
C ARG A 275 -12.07 8.43 5.71
N PRO A 276 -11.40 8.78 4.60
CA PRO A 276 -11.79 8.26 3.30
C PRO A 276 -11.64 6.73 3.24
N ALA A 277 -12.54 6.07 2.54
CA ALA A 277 -12.56 4.62 2.36
C ALA A 277 -13.24 4.25 1.04
N VAL A 278 -12.79 3.16 0.40
CA VAL A 278 -13.46 2.58 -0.76
C VAL A 278 -14.48 1.56 -0.29
N VAL A 279 -15.74 1.71 -0.71
CA VAL A 279 -16.79 0.72 -0.47
C VAL A 279 -16.57 -0.48 -1.39
N VAL A 280 -16.36 -1.64 -0.79
CA VAL A 280 -16.12 -2.90 -1.50
C VAL A 280 -17.41 -3.66 -1.75
N ALA A 281 -18.29 -3.67 -0.75
CA ALA A 281 -19.62 -4.25 -0.81
C ALA A 281 -20.51 -3.53 0.20
N ALA A 282 -21.82 -3.65 0.06
CA ALA A 282 -22.76 -2.98 0.95
C ALA A 282 -24.05 -3.79 1.12
N SER A 283 -24.78 -3.51 2.20
CA SER A 283 -26.11 -4.04 2.45
C SER A 283 -26.88 -3.10 3.36
N ASN A 284 -28.08 -3.54 3.77
CA ASN A 284 -28.87 -2.81 4.76
C ASN A 284 -28.24 -2.82 6.16
N GLU A 285 -27.29 -3.73 6.43
CA GLU A 285 -26.60 -3.81 7.72
C GLU A 285 -25.41 -2.84 7.81
N GLY A 286 -24.85 -2.44 6.68
CA GLY A 286 -23.76 -1.48 6.62
C GLY A 286 -22.92 -1.56 5.36
N LEU A 287 -21.70 -1.03 5.47
CA LEU A 287 -20.71 -1.02 4.40
C LEU A 287 -19.53 -1.91 4.77
N LEU A 288 -19.03 -2.65 3.79
CA LEU A 288 -17.74 -3.30 3.85
C LEU A 288 -16.74 -2.43 3.08
N VAL A 289 -15.79 -1.83 3.77
CA VAL A 289 -14.90 -0.80 3.20
C VAL A 289 -13.43 -1.16 3.35
N ARG A 290 -12.59 -0.56 2.50
CA ARG A 290 -11.12 -0.55 2.65
C ARG A 290 -10.69 0.88 2.96
N GLY A 291 -10.05 1.09 4.11
CA GLY A 291 -9.63 2.42 4.55
C GLY A 291 -8.52 3.02 3.66
N ILE A 292 -8.54 4.33 3.52
CA ILE A 292 -7.51 5.11 2.81
C ILE A 292 -6.68 5.91 3.83
N TYR A 293 -5.37 5.92 3.65
CA TYR A 293 -4.38 6.43 4.59
C TYR A 293 -3.34 7.28 3.87
N THR A 294 -2.81 8.30 4.53
CA THR A 294 -1.72 9.13 3.98
C THR A 294 -0.34 8.48 4.10
N ASN A 295 -0.23 7.39 4.87
CA ASN A 295 1.04 6.72 5.13
C ASN A 295 1.10 5.33 4.49
N ALA A 296 2.21 5.06 3.80
CA ALA A 296 2.54 3.76 3.26
C ALA A 296 2.60 2.70 4.37
N SER A 297 2.19 1.48 4.03
CA SER A 297 2.28 0.30 4.90
C SER A 297 2.35 -0.94 4.02
N PRO A 298 2.98 -2.03 4.47
CA PRO A 298 3.02 -3.31 3.75
C PRO A 298 1.65 -3.92 3.44
N THR A 299 0.62 -3.50 4.17
CA THR A 299 -0.77 -3.90 3.98
C THR A 299 -1.54 -2.91 3.10
N ARG A 300 -0.87 -1.95 2.47
CA ARG A 300 -1.50 -0.88 1.71
C ARG A 300 -0.84 -0.73 0.34
N SER A 301 -1.63 -0.41 -0.67
CA SER A 301 -1.16 -0.09 -2.02
C SER A 301 -1.45 1.37 -2.33
N LEU A 302 -0.70 1.96 -3.26
CA LEU A 302 -0.98 3.32 -3.74
C LEU A 302 -2.44 3.42 -4.23
N PHE A 303 -3.15 4.42 -3.74
CA PHE A 303 -4.49 4.77 -4.20
C PHE A 303 -4.37 5.86 -5.26
N SER A 304 -4.10 5.46 -6.50
CA SER A 304 -3.82 6.37 -7.62
C SER A 304 -4.84 7.51 -7.81
N PRO A 305 -6.17 7.34 -7.65
CA PRO A 305 -7.12 8.41 -7.93
C PRO A 305 -7.32 9.40 -6.77
N TRP A 306 -6.39 9.47 -5.81
CA TRP A 306 -6.50 10.32 -4.62
C TRP A 306 -6.79 11.79 -4.96
N ARG A 307 -6.08 12.36 -5.93
CA ARG A 307 -6.24 13.77 -6.33
C ARG A 307 -7.60 14.02 -6.97
N ARG A 308 -8.02 13.16 -7.90
CA ARG A 308 -9.36 13.19 -8.53
C ARG A 308 -10.48 13.09 -7.50
N MET A 309 -10.26 12.35 -6.41
CA MET A 309 -11.20 12.21 -5.30
C MET A 309 -11.15 13.37 -4.30
N GLY A 310 -10.37 14.43 -4.57
CA GLY A 310 -10.25 15.61 -3.72
C GLY A 310 -9.46 15.36 -2.44
N LEU A 311 -8.60 14.32 -2.41
CA LEU A 311 -7.66 14.12 -1.32
C LEU A 311 -6.46 15.06 -1.49
N ASP A 312 -5.96 15.58 -0.39
CA ASP A 312 -4.91 16.59 -0.30
C ASP A 312 -3.49 16.01 -0.41
N HIS A 313 -3.34 14.70 -0.15
CA HIS A 313 -2.05 14.02 -0.13
C HIS A 313 -2.09 12.68 -0.86
N VAL A 314 -0.91 12.23 -1.30
CA VAL A 314 -0.71 10.87 -1.80
C VAL A 314 -1.27 9.89 -0.77
N SER A 315 -2.16 9.03 -1.24
CA SER A 315 -2.97 8.17 -0.38
C SER A 315 -2.76 6.71 -0.73
N TYR A 316 -2.96 5.84 0.27
CA TYR A 316 -2.74 4.41 0.21
C TYR A 316 -3.96 3.68 0.74
N ILE A 317 -4.42 2.65 0.04
CA ILE A 317 -5.59 1.86 0.40
C ILE A 317 -5.19 0.55 1.07
N GLU A 318 -5.76 0.29 2.24
CA GLU A 318 -5.53 -0.91 3.05
C GLU A 318 -6.17 -2.15 2.43
N VAL A 319 -5.45 -3.26 2.39
CA VAL A 319 -5.92 -4.55 1.83
C VAL A 319 -7.02 -5.17 2.70
N THR A 320 -6.95 -4.98 4.02
CA THR A 320 -7.96 -5.48 4.94
C THR A 320 -9.25 -4.67 4.85
N ARG A 321 -10.38 -5.36 5.03
CA ARG A 321 -11.71 -4.77 4.99
C ARG A 321 -12.20 -4.54 6.40
N SER A 322 -12.88 -3.43 6.60
CA SER A 322 -13.54 -3.07 7.86
C SER A 322 -15.04 -2.95 7.64
N VAL A 323 -15.80 -3.38 8.64
CA VAL A 323 -17.25 -3.19 8.68
C VAL A 323 -17.55 -1.80 9.23
N VAL A 324 -18.39 -1.08 8.53
CA VAL A 324 -18.93 0.23 8.93
C VAL A 324 -20.43 0.08 9.10
N SER A 325 -20.95 0.52 10.23
CA SER A 325 -22.38 0.41 10.54
C SER A 325 -23.25 1.18 9.54
N ALA A 326 -24.46 0.68 9.24
CA ALA A 326 -25.47 1.42 8.48
C ALA A 326 -25.88 2.77 9.11
N GLN A 327 -25.62 2.98 10.41
CA GLN A 327 -25.86 4.27 11.07
C GLN A 327 -24.70 5.26 10.95
N ALA A 328 -23.55 4.83 10.42
CA ALA A 328 -22.41 5.71 10.27
C ALA A 328 -22.73 6.86 9.30
N GLU A 329 -22.19 8.04 9.59
CA GLU A 329 -22.25 9.15 8.65
C GLU A 329 -21.37 8.82 7.44
N VAL A 330 -21.92 8.99 6.24
CA VAL A 330 -21.25 8.66 4.98
C VAL A 330 -21.35 9.87 4.06
N ASN A 331 -20.21 10.53 3.85
CA ASN A 331 -20.09 11.58 2.84
C ASN A 331 -19.48 11.01 1.56
N ARG A 332 -20.12 11.16 0.40
CA ARG A 332 -19.65 10.58 -0.87
C ARG A 332 -18.68 11.54 -1.55
N LEU A 333 -17.45 11.09 -1.77
CA LEU A 333 -16.41 11.87 -2.46
C LEU A 333 -16.47 11.66 -3.97
N GLY A 334 -16.70 10.42 -4.41
CA GLY A 334 -16.78 10.09 -5.84
C GLY A 334 -16.88 8.59 -6.09
N ALA A 335 -17.01 8.20 -7.36
CA ALA A 335 -17.01 6.80 -7.79
C ALA A 335 -15.74 6.49 -8.58
N LEU A 336 -15.21 5.28 -8.37
CA LEU A 336 -14.09 4.75 -9.13
C LEU A 336 -14.54 4.36 -10.55
N SER A 337 -13.65 4.57 -11.53
CA SER A 337 -13.80 4.00 -12.86
C SER A 337 -13.62 2.47 -12.82
N ALA A 338 -13.93 1.79 -13.93
CA ALA A 338 -13.71 0.35 -14.02
C ALA A 338 -12.22 -0.01 -13.96
N GLU A 339 -11.36 0.79 -14.59
CA GLU A 339 -9.90 0.65 -14.58
C GLU A 339 -9.35 0.84 -13.17
N GLU A 340 -9.75 1.91 -12.49
CA GLU A 340 -9.31 2.19 -11.12
C GLU A 340 -9.77 1.10 -10.16
N TRP A 341 -11.04 0.68 -10.24
CA TRP A 341 -11.52 -0.45 -9.47
C TRP A 341 -10.69 -1.70 -9.74
N ASN A 342 -10.43 -1.98 -11.02
CA ASN A 342 -9.62 -3.12 -11.40
C ASN A 342 -8.18 -3.00 -10.94
N ALA A 343 -7.61 -1.81 -10.74
CA ALA A 343 -6.27 -1.68 -10.15
C ALA A 343 -6.26 -2.02 -8.64
N LEU A 344 -7.42 -1.89 -7.96
CA LEU A 344 -7.51 -2.05 -6.50
C LEU A 344 -7.91 -3.45 -6.03
N ILE A 345 -8.70 -4.19 -6.81
CA ILE A 345 -9.29 -5.48 -6.38
C ILE A 345 -8.33 -6.66 -6.51
#